data_AF-A0A9X0H2A4-F1
#
_entry.id   AF-A0A9X0H2A4-F1
#
_cell.length_a   1.000
_cell.length_b   1.000
_cell.length_c   1.000
_cell.angle_alpha   90.00
_cell.angle_beta   90.00
_cell.angle_gamma   90.00
#
_symmetry.space_group_name_H-M   'P 1'
#
loop_
_entity.id
_entity.type
_entity.pdbx_description
1 polymer ?
#
loop_
_entity_poly.entity_id
_entity_poly.type
_entity_poly.pdbx_seq_one_letter_code
_entity_poly.pdbx_strand_id
1 'polypeptide(L)'
;MDEDFAFFLEKFGPAIEHHAVPEASIAKYKNKLPEQLLQYWSLYGWCGYASGLFWSVNPQDYDQLLNRWLATTPLHQRDNYRVIARSAFGILYVWGENSSYCLTLNSYISRYSGRTSIFTGEKLNFGVRAFFSSMIAEYNDLDDLFKPALKSLGPLKSDEMYETVRNF
;
A
#
# COMPACT_ATOMS: atom_id res chain seq x y z
N MET A 1 2.15 15.93 -12.23
CA MET A 1 1.29 15.50 -11.10
C MET A 1 -0.13 15.70 -11.53
N ASP A 2 -0.95 14.65 -11.50
CA ASP A 2 -2.38 14.76 -11.81
C ASP A 2 -3.22 15.15 -10.60
N GLU A 3 -4.45 15.57 -10.87
CA GLU A 3 -5.41 16.07 -9.88
C GLU A 3 -5.82 15.00 -8.86
N ASP A 4 -5.86 13.72 -9.27
CA ASP A 4 -6.25 12.62 -8.39
C ASP A 4 -5.23 12.43 -7.24
N PHE A 5 -3.93 12.48 -7.55
CA PHE A 5 -2.90 12.41 -6.51
C PHE A 5 -2.81 13.69 -5.68
N ALA A 6 -3.05 14.86 -6.29
CA ALA A 6 -3.08 16.12 -5.55
C ALA A 6 -4.20 16.12 -4.50
N PHE A 7 -5.38 15.60 -4.87
CA PHE A 7 -6.49 15.41 -3.95
C PHE A 7 -6.17 14.44 -2.80
N PHE A 8 -5.42 13.37 -3.08
CA PHE A 8 -4.90 12.49 -2.04
C PHE A 8 -3.99 13.25 -1.05
N LEU A 9 -3.03 14.04 -1.54
CA LEU A 9 -2.13 14.81 -0.67
C LEU A 9 -2.84 15.91 0.13
N GLU A 10 -3.91 16.50 -0.41
CA GLU A 10 -4.73 17.47 0.33
C GLU A 10 -5.33 16.82 1.59
N LYS A 11 -5.80 15.57 1.48
CA LYS A 11 -6.40 14.82 2.59
C LYS A 11 -5.37 14.21 3.54
N PHE A 12 -4.29 13.68 2.98
CA PHE A 12 -3.30 12.91 3.75
C PHE A 12 -2.08 13.75 4.18
N GLY A 13 -1.99 14.99 3.72
CA GLY A 13 -0.82 15.84 3.93
C GLY A 13 0.39 15.43 3.08
N PRO A 14 1.49 16.17 3.21
CA PRO A 14 2.72 15.88 2.48
C PRO A 14 3.35 14.57 2.92
N ALA A 15 4.20 14.01 2.05
CA ALA A 15 5.00 12.84 2.35
C ALA A 15 5.95 13.08 3.55
N ILE A 16 6.11 12.08 4.40
CA ILE A 16 7.10 11.99 5.48
C ILE A 16 8.02 10.80 5.23
N GLU A 17 9.21 10.78 5.86
CA GLU A 17 10.15 9.63 5.74
C GLU A 17 10.36 9.24 4.26
N HIS A 18 10.73 10.23 3.44
CA HIS A 18 10.87 10.05 2.00
C HIS A 18 12.12 9.24 1.64
N HIS A 19 11.92 8.04 1.11
CA HIS A 19 12.98 7.23 0.52
C HIS A 19 12.90 7.28 -1.01
N ALA A 20 13.89 7.92 -1.64
CA ALA A 20 13.99 7.96 -3.08
C ALA A 20 14.03 6.54 -3.66
N VAL A 21 13.17 6.26 -4.65
CA VAL A 21 13.13 4.94 -5.28
C VAL A 21 14.28 4.83 -6.28
N PRO A 22 15.18 3.84 -6.15
CA PRO A 22 16.26 3.64 -7.11
C PRO A 22 15.72 3.38 -8.52
N GLU A 23 16.39 3.90 -9.55
CA GLU A 23 16.03 3.66 -10.95
C GLU A 23 15.97 2.16 -11.28
N ALA A 24 16.85 1.36 -10.68
CA ALA A 24 16.84 -0.11 -10.82
C ALA A 24 15.52 -0.73 -10.31
N SER A 25 14.93 -0.19 -9.24
CA SER A 25 13.63 -0.62 -8.71
C SER A 25 12.51 -0.21 -9.66
N ILE A 26 12.52 1.01 -10.18
CA ILE A 26 11.56 1.47 -11.20
C ILE A 26 11.63 0.57 -12.44
N ALA A 27 12.83 0.31 -12.96
CA ALA A 27 13.06 -0.55 -14.11
C ALA A 27 12.58 -1.99 -13.86
N LYS A 28 12.77 -2.54 -12.66
CA LYS A 28 12.32 -3.88 -12.28
C LYS A 28 10.80 -4.05 -12.37
N TYR A 29 10.04 -2.99 -12.08
CA TYR A 29 8.58 -3.00 -12.09
C TYR A 29 7.96 -2.42 -13.36
N LYS A 30 8.77 -1.90 -14.29
CA LYS A 30 8.32 -1.50 -15.62
C LYS A 30 7.61 -2.68 -16.30
N ASN A 31 6.45 -2.42 -16.90
CA ASN A 31 5.55 -3.40 -17.52
C ASN A 31 4.96 -4.46 -16.57
N LYS A 32 5.19 -4.36 -15.26
CA LYS A 32 4.58 -5.22 -14.24
C LYS A 32 3.57 -4.45 -13.40
N LEU A 33 3.95 -3.25 -12.99
CA LEU A 33 3.07 -2.30 -12.32
C LEU A 33 2.72 -1.16 -13.28
N PRO A 34 1.58 -0.47 -13.05
CA PRO A 34 1.15 0.61 -13.92
C PRO A 34 2.15 1.76 -13.88
N GLU A 35 2.41 2.35 -15.03
CA GLU A 35 3.38 3.45 -15.18
C GLU A 35 3.05 4.62 -14.24
N GLN A 36 1.77 4.90 -14.03
CA GLN A 36 1.30 5.93 -13.09
C GLN A 36 1.83 5.71 -11.66
N LEU A 37 1.85 4.45 -11.18
CA LEU A 37 2.39 4.14 -9.85
C LEU A 37 3.90 4.36 -9.80
N LEU A 38 4.61 3.97 -10.86
CA LEU A 38 6.06 4.18 -10.97
C LEU A 38 6.41 5.66 -11.04
N GLN A 39 5.58 6.48 -11.69
CA GLN A 39 5.74 7.94 -11.71
C GLN A 39 5.56 8.53 -10.31
N TYR A 40 4.55 8.11 -9.55
CA TYR A 40 4.39 8.55 -8.16
C TYR A 40 5.59 8.15 -7.30
N TRP A 41 6.06 6.91 -7.40
CA TRP A 41 7.27 6.47 -6.69
C TRP A 41 8.52 7.25 -7.09
N SER A 42 8.66 7.60 -8.37
CA SER A 42 9.81 8.40 -8.82
C SER A 42 9.78 9.83 -8.27
N LEU A 43 8.60 10.40 -8.07
CA LEU A 43 8.42 11.78 -7.59
C LEU A 43 8.41 11.91 -6.07
N TYR A 44 7.81 10.95 -5.37
CA TYR A 44 7.54 11.01 -3.92
C TYR A 44 8.24 9.92 -3.11
N GLY A 45 8.94 9.00 -3.77
CA GLY A 45 9.59 7.91 -3.06
C GLY A 45 8.63 6.86 -2.53
N TRP A 46 9.20 5.93 -1.78
CA TRP A 46 8.48 5.16 -0.78
C TRP A 46 8.45 5.98 0.52
N CYS A 47 7.27 6.33 1.00
CA CYS A 47 7.11 7.32 2.05
C CYS A 47 5.80 7.13 2.82
N GLY A 48 5.75 7.78 3.98
CA GLY A 48 4.56 7.84 4.83
C GLY A 48 3.70 9.07 4.54
N TYR A 49 2.43 8.96 4.88
CA TYR A 49 1.44 10.03 4.76
C TYR A 49 0.55 10.03 6.01
N ALA A 50 -0.20 11.11 6.24
CA ALA A 50 -1.08 11.28 7.40
C ALA A 50 -0.36 10.98 8.73
N SER A 51 0.82 11.57 8.92
CA SER A 51 1.71 11.34 10.07
C SER A 51 2.15 9.88 10.28
N GLY A 52 2.13 9.07 9.22
CA GLY A 52 2.51 7.66 9.27
C GLY A 52 1.33 6.68 9.36
N LEU A 53 0.10 7.14 9.10
CA LEU A 53 -1.08 6.27 9.05
C LEU A 53 -1.13 5.41 7.79
N PHE A 54 -0.61 5.91 6.66
CA PHE A 54 -0.59 5.24 5.36
C PHE A 54 0.78 5.39 4.71
N TRP A 55 1.23 4.35 4.00
CA TRP A 55 2.58 4.31 3.43
C TRP A 55 2.59 3.69 2.05
N SER A 56 3.31 4.31 1.11
CA SER A 56 3.76 3.64 -0.10
C SER A 56 5.02 2.83 0.22
N VAL A 57 5.14 1.63 -0.34
CA VAL A 57 6.21 0.69 0.06
C VAL A 57 6.95 0.09 -1.13
N ASN A 58 8.15 -0.39 -0.86
CA ASN A 58 8.86 -1.30 -1.75
C ASN A 58 8.18 -2.68 -1.74
N PRO A 59 7.64 -3.17 -2.86
CA PRO A 59 6.96 -4.46 -2.85
C PRO A 59 7.87 -5.64 -2.47
N GLN A 60 9.20 -5.51 -2.68
CA GLN A 60 10.15 -6.58 -2.40
C GLN A 60 10.21 -6.96 -0.92
N ASP A 61 10.00 -5.98 -0.03
CA ASP A 61 10.03 -6.19 1.42
C ASP A 61 8.88 -7.11 1.87
N TYR A 62 7.84 -7.23 1.04
CA TYR A 62 6.65 -8.02 1.30
C TYR A 62 6.51 -9.25 0.40
N ASP A 63 7.31 -9.41 -0.67
CA ASP A 63 7.18 -10.50 -1.66
C ASP A 63 7.16 -11.88 -0.97
N GLN A 64 8.07 -12.14 -0.03
CA GLN A 64 8.14 -13.42 0.68
C GLN A 64 6.93 -13.64 1.62
N LEU A 65 6.50 -12.60 2.33
CA LEU A 65 5.33 -12.66 3.19
C LEU A 65 4.07 -12.97 2.36
N LEU A 66 3.85 -12.19 1.30
CA LEU A 66 2.70 -12.30 0.43
C LEU A 66 2.63 -13.68 -0.25
N ASN A 67 3.77 -14.19 -0.74
CA ASN A 67 3.84 -15.52 -1.33
C ASN A 67 3.43 -16.62 -0.35
N ARG A 68 3.94 -16.59 0.89
CA ARG A 68 3.55 -17.56 1.93
C ARG A 68 2.06 -17.46 2.26
N TRP A 69 1.56 -16.23 2.35
CA TRP A 69 0.16 -15.96 2.66
C TRP A 69 -0.79 -16.48 1.58
N LEU A 70 -0.40 -16.31 0.31
CA LEU A 70 -1.22 -16.72 -0.83
C LEU A 70 -1.10 -18.20 -1.16
N ALA A 71 0.01 -18.86 -0.83
CA ALA A 71 0.30 -20.26 -1.22
C ALA A 71 -0.80 -21.26 -0.87
N THR A 72 -1.56 -21.01 0.20
CA THR A 72 -2.68 -21.86 0.65
C THR A 72 -4.04 -21.43 0.10
N THR A 73 -4.07 -20.44 -0.78
CA THR A 73 -5.30 -19.84 -1.32
C THR A 73 -5.43 -20.10 -2.82
N PRO A 74 -6.66 -20.14 -3.36
CA PRO A 74 -6.88 -20.22 -4.81
C PRO A 74 -6.38 -19.00 -5.60
N LEU A 75 -5.92 -17.95 -4.91
CA LEU A 75 -5.41 -16.74 -5.53
C LEU A 75 -3.99 -16.93 -6.06
N HIS A 76 -3.16 -17.77 -5.44
CA HIS A 76 -1.71 -17.86 -5.71
C HIS A 76 -1.32 -17.94 -7.19
N GLN A 77 -2.12 -18.63 -8.00
CA GLN A 77 -1.85 -18.88 -9.42
C GLN A 77 -2.62 -17.97 -10.38
N ARG A 78 -3.43 -17.04 -9.88
CA ARG A 78 -4.33 -16.22 -10.72
C ARG A 78 -3.67 -14.96 -11.27
N ASP A 79 -2.68 -14.43 -10.56
CA ASP A 79 -1.95 -13.22 -10.96
C ASP A 79 -0.61 -13.16 -10.22
N ASN A 80 0.24 -12.22 -10.64
CA ASN A 80 1.40 -11.80 -9.87
C ASN A 80 0.96 -10.67 -8.93
N TYR A 81 1.10 -10.87 -7.63
CA TYR A 81 0.64 -9.91 -6.62
C TYR A 81 1.79 -9.15 -5.98
N ARG A 82 1.58 -7.86 -5.70
CA ARG A 82 2.57 -6.94 -5.11
C ARG A 82 1.91 -6.11 -4.02
N VAL A 83 2.50 -6.01 -2.84
CA VAL A 83 2.09 -4.99 -1.86
C VAL A 83 2.59 -3.65 -2.38
N ILE A 84 1.70 -2.68 -2.58
CA ILE A 84 2.06 -1.34 -3.07
C ILE A 84 1.94 -0.27 -1.99
N ALA A 85 1.16 -0.56 -0.95
CA ALA A 85 0.97 0.32 0.19
C ALA A 85 0.55 -0.47 1.44
N ARG A 86 0.68 0.16 2.61
CA ARG A 86 0.21 -0.38 3.88
C ARG A 86 -0.27 0.69 4.85
N SER A 87 -1.11 0.31 5.81
CA SER A 87 -1.47 1.17 6.94
C SER A 87 -0.47 1.06 8.10
N ALA A 88 -0.65 1.90 9.12
CA ALA A 88 0.11 1.83 10.38
C ALA A 88 -0.08 0.51 11.15
N PHE A 89 -1.17 -0.22 10.91
CA PHE A 89 -1.56 -1.42 11.66
C PHE A 89 -1.57 -2.70 10.82
N GLY A 90 -0.89 -2.71 9.67
CA GLY A 90 -0.71 -3.91 8.86
C GLY A 90 -1.91 -4.28 7.97
N ILE A 91 -2.71 -3.29 7.59
CA ILE A 91 -3.53 -3.42 6.37
C ILE A 91 -2.58 -3.32 5.19
N LEU A 92 -2.48 -4.38 4.37
CA LEU A 92 -1.63 -4.41 3.17
C LEU A 92 -2.52 -4.28 1.93
N TYR A 93 -2.22 -3.30 1.09
CA TYR A 93 -2.90 -3.05 -0.17
C TYR A 93 -2.14 -3.74 -1.29
N VAL A 94 -2.79 -4.74 -1.90
CA VAL A 94 -2.16 -5.63 -2.86
C VAL A 94 -2.70 -5.37 -4.27
N TRP A 95 -1.75 -5.13 -5.17
CA TRP A 95 -1.99 -4.94 -6.60
C TRP A 95 -1.62 -6.21 -7.37
N GLY A 96 -2.54 -6.71 -8.18
CA GLY A 96 -2.25 -7.73 -9.18
C GLY A 96 -1.81 -7.09 -10.49
N GLU A 97 -0.75 -7.61 -11.12
CA GLU A 97 -0.19 -7.07 -12.37
C GLU A 97 -1.27 -6.96 -13.48
N ASN A 98 -2.26 -7.85 -13.50
CA ASN A 98 -3.39 -7.82 -14.44
C ASN A 98 -4.74 -7.44 -13.80
N SER A 99 -4.90 -7.75 -12.52
CA SER A 99 -6.16 -7.60 -11.78
C SER A 99 -6.29 -6.30 -10.97
N SER A 100 -5.29 -5.42 -11.05
CA SER A 100 -5.28 -4.11 -10.38
C SER A 100 -5.33 -4.22 -8.85
N TYR A 101 -5.79 -3.19 -8.13
CA TYR A 101 -6.06 -3.29 -6.71
C TYR A 101 -7.20 -4.29 -6.47
N CYS A 102 -6.82 -5.50 -6.08
CA CYS A 102 -7.72 -6.65 -6.06
C CYS A 102 -7.79 -7.31 -4.68
N LEU A 103 -6.89 -6.96 -3.76
CA LEU A 103 -6.74 -7.67 -2.51
C LEU A 103 -6.30 -6.73 -1.38
N THR A 104 -6.92 -6.90 -0.23
CA THR A 104 -6.53 -6.27 1.03
C THR A 104 -6.21 -7.38 2.02
N LEU A 105 -5.05 -7.36 2.65
CA LEU A 105 -4.69 -8.26 3.74
C LEU A 105 -4.73 -7.50 5.06
N ASN A 106 -5.31 -8.10 6.09
CA ASN A 106 -5.29 -7.60 7.46
C ASN A 106 -4.38 -8.54 8.27
N SER A 107 -3.11 -8.16 8.43
CA SER A 107 -2.11 -9.03 9.06
C SER A 107 -2.45 -9.35 10.51
N TYR A 108 -2.94 -8.35 11.26
CA TYR A 108 -3.26 -8.43 12.69
C TYR A 108 -4.38 -9.43 13.05
N ILE A 109 -5.23 -9.83 12.08
CA ILE A 109 -6.28 -10.85 12.27
C ILE A 109 -6.15 -12.02 11.30
N SER A 110 -5.08 -12.06 10.51
CA SER A 110 -4.86 -13.07 9.48
C SER A 110 -6.06 -13.25 8.53
N ARG A 111 -6.63 -12.16 8.01
CA ARG A 111 -7.75 -12.19 7.06
C ARG A 111 -7.45 -11.44 5.78
N TYR A 112 -8.15 -11.79 4.71
CA TYR A 112 -8.09 -11.04 3.46
C TYR A 112 -9.47 -10.74 2.89
N SER A 113 -9.52 -9.76 2.00
CA SER A 113 -10.70 -9.42 1.21
C SER A 113 -10.30 -9.22 -0.25
N GLY A 114 -10.82 -10.09 -1.11
CA GLY A 114 -10.64 -9.99 -2.56
C GLY A 114 -11.75 -9.16 -3.21
N ARG A 115 -11.45 -8.55 -4.35
CA ARG A 115 -12.40 -7.81 -5.19
C ARG A 115 -12.03 -7.96 -6.66
N THR A 116 -13.03 -7.94 -7.54
CA THR A 116 -12.82 -7.86 -8.98
C THR A 116 -12.73 -6.41 -9.39
N SER A 117 -11.55 -5.95 -9.82
CA SER A 117 -11.38 -4.58 -10.30
C SER A 117 -12.02 -4.40 -11.68
N ILE A 118 -12.65 -3.24 -11.88
CA ILE A 118 -13.11 -2.78 -13.20
C ILE A 118 -11.98 -2.10 -14.01
N PHE A 119 -10.83 -1.85 -13.37
CA PHE A 119 -9.67 -1.19 -13.96
C PHE A 119 -8.66 -2.24 -14.42
N THR A 120 -8.84 -2.79 -15.62
CA THR A 120 -7.95 -3.78 -16.21
C THR A 120 -7.41 -3.30 -17.56
N GLY A 121 -6.36 -3.96 -18.07
CA GLY A 121 -5.74 -3.62 -19.35
C GLY A 121 -5.30 -2.16 -19.42
N GLU A 122 -5.76 -1.43 -20.42
CA GLU A 122 -5.43 -0.01 -20.63
C GLU A 122 -5.88 0.91 -19.47
N LYS A 123 -6.81 0.46 -18.63
CA LYS A 123 -7.33 1.22 -17.49
C LYS A 123 -6.48 1.11 -16.22
N LEU A 124 -5.40 0.32 -16.23
CA LEU A 124 -4.57 0.09 -15.03
C LEU A 124 -4.01 1.40 -14.44
N ASN A 125 -3.56 2.34 -15.28
CA ASN A 125 -3.09 3.65 -14.81
C ASN A 125 -4.20 4.45 -14.12
N PHE A 126 -5.41 4.45 -14.67
CA PHE A 126 -6.57 5.07 -14.02
C PHE A 126 -6.90 4.38 -12.69
N GLY A 127 -6.76 3.06 -12.60
CA GLY A 127 -6.95 2.32 -11.36
C GLY A 127 -5.99 2.77 -10.25
N VAL A 128 -4.75 3.14 -10.57
CA VAL A 128 -3.80 3.70 -9.59
C VAL A 128 -4.27 5.06 -9.10
N ARG A 129 -4.70 5.93 -10.02
CA ARG A 129 -5.25 7.25 -9.66
C ARG A 129 -6.45 7.11 -8.73
N ALA A 130 -7.40 6.25 -9.11
CA ALA A 130 -8.58 5.95 -8.31
C ALA A 130 -8.21 5.34 -6.94
N PHE A 131 -7.19 4.48 -6.86
CA PHE A 131 -6.72 3.92 -5.59
C PHE A 131 -6.26 5.00 -4.61
N PHE A 132 -5.46 5.96 -5.06
CA PHE A 132 -4.99 7.04 -4.18
C PHE A 132 -6.10 8.06 -3.89
N SER A 133 -6.83 8.54 -4.89
CA SER A 133 -7.86 9.58 -4.69
C SER A 133 -9.06 9.12 -3.86
N SER A 134 -9.37 7.81 -3.89
CA SER A 134 -10.41 7.21 -3.05
C SER A 134 -9.93 6.75 -1.67
N MET A 135 -8.66 6.93 -1.32
CA MET A 135 -8.14 6.53 -0.02
C MET A 135 -8.79 7.37 1.10
N ILE A 136 -9.14 6.70 2.20
CA ILE A 136 -9.84 7.28 3.35
C ILE A 136 -9.01 6.98 4.61
N ALA A 137 -8.68 8.00 5.38
CA ALA A 137 -7.77 7.89 6.53
C ALA A 137 -8.37 6.99 7.62
N GLU A 138 -9.66 7.12 7.88
CA GLU A 138 -10.41 6.35 8.88
C GLU A 138 -10.36 4.85 8.61
N TYR A 139 -10.30 4.42 7.35
CA TYR A 139 -10.17 2.99 6.98
C TYR A 139 -8.75 2.44 7.12
N ASN A 140 -7.76 3.31 7.39
CA ASN A 140 -6.39 2.92 7.65
C ASN A 140 -6.07 2.86 9.15
N ASP A 141 -6.95 3.39 9.99
CA ASP A 141 -6.83 3.29 11.45
C ASP A 141 -7.39 1.93 11.93
N LEU A 142 -6.94 1.51 13.11
CA LEU A 142 -7.47 0.36 13.82
C LEU A 142 -8.22 0.87 15.05
N ASP A 143 -9.55 0.98 14.96
CA ASP A 143 -10.43 1.40 16.07
C ASP A 143 -9.95 2.68 16.79
N ASP A 144 -9.59 3.72 16.02
CA ASP A 144 -9.08 5.02 16.50
C ASP A 144 -7.78 4.94 17.35
N LEU A 145 -7.03 3.84 17.24
CA LEU A 145 -5.80 3.62 18.00
C LEU A 145 -4.59 4.39 17.45
N PHE A 146 -4.64 4.93 16.24
CA PHE A 146 -3.48 5.62 15.64
C PHE A 146 -3.01 6.80 16.47
N LYS A 147 -3.91 7.71 16.85
CA LYS A 147 -3.54 8.91 17.64
C LYS A 147 -2.97 8.54 19.01
N PRO A 148 -3.59 7.62 19.79
CA PRO A 148 -2.98 7.09 21.01
C PRO A 148 -1.60 6.46 20.79
N ALA A 149 -1.45 5.60 19.78
CA ALA A 149 -0.19 4.92 19.48
C ALA A 149 0.92 5.89 19.10
N LEU A 150 0.62 6.85 18.21
CA LEU A 150 1.56 7.91 17.83
C LEU A 150 2.02 8.74 19.05
N LYS A 151 1.09 9.04 19.98
CA LYS A 151 1.41 9.79 21.19
C LYS A 151 2.29 8.99 22.17
N SER A 152 2.07 7.69 22.30
CA SER A 152 2.76 6.86 23.29
C SER A 152 4.06 6.23 22.79
N LEU A 153 4.10 5.82 21.52
CA LEU A 153 5.20 5.08 20.90
C LEU A 153 6.07 5.97 19.99
N GLY A 154 5.58 7.15 19.62
CA GLY A 154 6.25 8.04 18.67
C GLY A 154 5.97 7.66 17.21
N PRO A 155 6.45 8.46 16.24
CA PRO A 155 6.21 8.23 14.82
C PRO A 155 6.87 6.95 14.31
N LEU A 156 6.20 6.26 13.39
CA LEU A 156 6.74 5.07 12.70
C LEU A 156 7.81 5.46 11.68
N LYS A 157 8.84 4.63 11.57
CA LYS A 157 9.71 4.58 10.38
C LYS A 157 9.09 3.78 9.24
N SER A 158 9.74 3.81 8.08
CA SER A 158 9.27 3.12 6.86
C SER A 158 9.09 1.61 7.04
N ASP A 159 9.92 0.98 7.87
CA ASP A 159 9.97 -0.45 8.16
C ASP A 159 9.19 -0.86 9.43
N GLU A 160 8.49 0.08 10.07
CA GLU A 160 7.77 -0.14 11.31
C GLU A 160 6.24 -0.09 11.12
N MET A 161 5.54 -0.87 11.93
CA MET A 161 4.08 -0.85 12.10
C MET A 161 3.75 -0.99 13.58
N TYR A 162 2.63 -0.43 14.02
CA TYR A 162 2.11 -0.71 15.34
C TYR A 162 1.43 -2.08 15.36
N GLU A 163 1.64 -2.83 16.44
CA GLU A 163 1.03 -4.13 16.66
C GLU A 163 0.37 -4.19 18.04
N THR A 164 -0.70 -4.96 18.14
CA THR A 164 -1.31 -5.26 19.45
C THR A 164 -0.64 -6.49 20.05
N VAL A 165 -0.17 -6.38 21.28
CA VAL A 165 0.38 -7.55 22.00
C VAL A 165 -0.78 -8.30 22.66
N ARG A 166 -1.05 -9.52 22.20
CA ARG A 166 -1.98 -10.41 22.91
C ARG A 166 -1.24 -11.10 24.04
N ASN A 167 -1.53 -10.70 25.28
CA ASN A 167 -1.17 -11.47 26.45
C ASN A 167 -2.15 -12.65 26.55
N PHE A 168 -1.63 -13.87 26.46
CA PHE A 168 -2.37 -15.12 26.69
C PHE A 168 -2.30 -15.53 28.16
#